data_AF-A0A7C3LQN5-F1
#
_entry.id   AF-A0A7C3LQN5-F1
#
_cell.length_a   1.000
_cell.length_b   1.000
_cell.length_c   1.000
_cell.angle_alpha   90.00
_cell.angle_beta   90.00
_cell.angle_gamma   90.00
#
_symmetry.space_group_name_H-M   'P 1'
#
loop_
_entity.id
_entity.type
_entity.pdbx_description
1 polymer ?
#
loop_
_entity_poly.entity_id
_entity_poly.type
_entity_poly.pdbx_seq_one_letter_code
_entity_poly.pdbx_strand_id
1 'polypeptide(L)'
;KLFEFEDLYTISSCSGRITFIDGRLPWERRDSTIIFKKHRPITTDEFVEVLKIPILRKLWLVVTGPIIHVSALNMKSARRILTLARESGMKHSGILSINKEKGIIVELKTGIRLTQLLKVGSRTLLKEEESREIVEVANESLLEGKEKLNKLRELLGIQTRIIY
;
A
#
# COMPACT_ATOMS: atom_id res chain seq x y z
N LYS A 1 -10.32 13.39 -6.69
CA LYS A 1 -11.60 12.68 -6.57
C LYS A 1 -11.48 11.40 -7.40
N LEU A 2 -11.76 10.21 -6.86
CA LEU A 2 -11.59 8.93 -7.59
C LEU A 2 -12.86 8.48 -8.32
N PHE A 3 -14.01 9.10 -8.08
CA PHE A 3 -15.27 8.69 -8.70
C PHE A 3 -16.01 9.92 -9.22
N GLU A 4 -16.59 9.76 -10.41
CA GLU A 4 -17.59 10.68 -10.97
C GLU A 4 -19.02 10.20 -10.69
N PHE A 5 -19.19 8.98 -10.15
CA PHE A 5 -20.50 8.45 -9.80
C PHE A 5 -21.06 9.14 -8.55
N GLU A 6 -22.31 9.58 -8.62
CA GLU A 6 -23.01 10.23 -7.50
C GLU A 6 -23.27 9.26 -6.32
N ASP A 7 -23.25 7.96 -6.57
CA ASP A 7 -23.53 6.90 -5.60
C ASP A 7 -22.28 6.31 -4.93
N LEU A 8 -21.08 6.85 -5.23
CA LEU A 8 -19.80 6.44 -4.67
C LEU A 8 -18.97 7.65 -4.22
N TYR A 9 -18.48 7.61 -2.99
CA TYR A 9 -17.64 8.66 -2.42
C TYR A 9 -16.33 8.09 -1.84
N THR A 10 -15.19 8.69 -2.17
CA THR A 10 -13.90 8.29 -1.58
C THR A 10 -13.76 8.84 -0.17
N ILE A 11 -13.56 7.96 0.82
CA ILE A 11 -13.33 8.34 2.22
C ILE A 11 -11.85 8.60 2.46
N SER A 12 -11.00 7.69 1.99
CA SER A 12 -9.54 7.81 2.09
C SER A 12 -8.86 6.94 1.05
N SER A 13 -7.61 7.24 0.72
CA SER A 13 -6.84 6.45 -0.23
C SER A 13 -5.34 6.53 0.05
N CYS A 14 -4.64 5.42 -0.18
CA CYS A 14 -3.19 5.33 -0.26
C CYS A 14 -2.85 4.57 -1.54
N SER A 15 -2.00 5.14 -2.39
CA SER A 15 -1.63 4.55 -3.69
C SER A 15 -0.54 3.48 -3.60
N GLY A 16 -0.28 2.94 -2.40
CA GLY A 16 0.87 2.09 -2.11
C GLY A 16 2.08 2.89 -1.62
N ARG A 17 2.96 2.20 -0.88
CA ARG A 17 4.14 2.80 -0.25
C ARG A 17 5.19 1.75 0.11
N ILE A 18 6.43 2.22 0.18
CA ILE A 18 7.55 1.54 0.82
C ILE A 18 7.79 2.24 2.17
N THR A 19 7.89 1.46 3.23
CA THR A 19 8.12 1.93 4.60
C THR A 19 9.19 1.13 5.30
N PHE A 20 10.01 1.79 6.10
CA PHE A 20 10.93 1.16 7.04
C PHE A 20 10.42 1.43 8.46
N ILE A 21 10.25 0.36 9.22
CA ILE A 21 9.61 0.41 10.54
C ILE A 21 10.57 -0.17 11.57
N ASP A 22 10.88 0.60 12.60
CA ASP A 22 11.49 0.08 13.83
C ASP A 22 10.40 -0.40 14.78
N GLY A 23 10.36 -1.69 15.07
CA GLY A 23 9.34 -2.29 15.95
C GLY A 23 9.61 -3.76 16.22
N ARG A 24 8.93 -4.36 17.22
CA ARG A 24 9.12 -5.80 17.50
C ARG A 24 8.57 -6.66 16.36
N LEU A 25 7.41 -6.26 15.80
CA LEU A 25 6.77 -6.86 14.63
C LEU A 25 6.29 -5.77 13.66
N PRO A 26 6.22 -6.03 12.33
CA PRO A 26 5.94 -5.00 11.33
C PRO A 26 4.47 -4.54 11.27
N TRP A 27 3.56 -5.19 12.00
CA TRP A 27 2.13 -4.83 12.08
C TRP A 27 1.74 -4.23 13.43
N GLU A 28 2.66 -4.16 14.39
CA GLU A 28 2.37 -3.52 15.68
C GLU A 28 2.17 -2.02 15.45
N ARG A 29 1.17 -1.46 16.14
CA ARG A 29 0.85 -0.02 16.10
C ARG A 29 1.37 0.74 17.31
N ARG A 30 1.47 0.04 18.45
CA ARG A 30 2.04 0.54 19.69
C ARG A 30 3.52 0.13 19.69
N ASP A 31 4.38 1.02 20.14
CA ASP A 31 5.83 0.79 20.25
C ASP A 31 6.54 0.48 18.92
N SER A 32 6.08 1.14 17.84
CA SER A 32 6.71 1.10 16.51
C SER A 32 6.91 2.51 15.95
N THR A 33 8.02 2.75 15.26
CA THR A 33 8.34 4.04 14.64
C THR A 33 8.58 3.87 13.15
N ILE A 34 7.96 4.71 12.32
CA ILE A 34 8.27 4.78 10.89
C ILE A 34 9.55 5.60 10.72
N ILE A 35 10.62 4.95 10.28
CA ILE A 35 11.93 5.56 10.06
C ILE A 35 11.99 6.24 8.68
N PHE A 36 11.39 5.60 7.69
CA PHE A 36 11.33 6.10 6.32
C PHE A 36 10.01 5.71 5.66
N LYS A 37 9.51 6.57 4.79
CA LYS A 37 8.28 6.34 4.03
C LYS A 37 8.34 7.03 2.68
N LYS A 38 8.07 6.29 1.61
CA LYS A 38 7.98 6.84 0.25
C LYS A 38 6.82 6.21 -0.51
N HIS A 39 6.17 7.00 -1.36
CA HIS A 39 5.05 6.57 -2.20
C HIS A 39 5.46 6.28 -3.66
N ARG A 40 6.76 6.33 -3.94
CA ARG A 40 7.43 6.16 -5.24
C ARG A 40 8.69 5.28 -5.03
N PRO A 41 9.30 4.74 -6.09
CA PRO A 41 10.50 3.91 -5.97
C PRO A 41 11.62 4.55 -5.14
N ILE A 42 12.35 3.71 -4.41
CA ILE A 42 13.52 4.10 -3.63
C ILE A 42 14.82 3.78 -4.38
N THR A 43 15.90 4.51 -4.10
CA THR A 43 17.23 4.18 -4.62
C THR A 43 17.97 3.26 -3.66
N THR A 44 19.02 2.60 -4.15
CA THR A 44 19.94 1.82 -3.30
C THR A 44 20.62 2.71 -2.27
N ASP A 45 20.97 3.95 -2.62
CA ASP A 45 21.54 4.90 -1.66
C ASP A 45 20.57 5.23 -0.52
N GLU A 46 19.29 5.51 -0.82
CA GLU A 46 18.27 5.73 0.21
C GLU A 46 18.13 4.51 1.14
N PHE A 47 18.17 3.30 0.58
CA PHE A 47 18.13 2.06 1.35
C PHE A 47 19.34 1.93 2.29
N VAL A 48 20.56 2.15 1.78
CA VAL A 48 21.80 2.08 2.55
C VAL A 48 21.83 3.14 3.65
N GLU A 49 21.39 4.37 3.37
CA GLU A 49 21.27 5.42 4.38
C GLU A 49 20.30 5.04 5.50
N VAL A 50 19.16 4.41 5.16
CA VAL A 50 18.22 3.91 6.17
C VAL A 50 18.84 2.78 7.01
N LEU A 51 19.68 1.92 6.43
CA LEU A 51 20.39 0.88 7.19
C LEU A 51 21.40 1.45 8.19
N LYS A 52 21.93 2.66 7.97
CA LYS A 52 22.85 3.33 8.90
C LYS A 52 22.13 3.92 10.12
N ILE A 53 20.82 4.13 10.04
CA ILE A 53 20.04 4.71 11.14
C ILE A 53 20.04 3.77 12.37
N PRO A 54 20.38 4.27 13.56
CA PRO A 54 20.23 3.51 14.81
C PRO A 54 18.76 3.17 15.08
N ILE A 55 18.50 1.93 15.48
CA ILE A 55 17.15 1.43 15.77
C ILE A 55 17.13 0.78 17.15
N LEU A 56 15.98 0.83 17.82
CA LEU A 56 15.79 0.29 19.17
C LEU A 56 15.48 -1.21 19.15
N ARG A 57 14.68 -1.68 18.18
CA ARG A 57 14.15 -3.04 18.15
C ARG A 57 14.59 -3.81 16.92
N LYS A 58 13.76 -3.81 15.88
CA LYS A 58 14.01 -4.50 14.61
C LYS A 58 13.57 -3.61 13.47
N LEU A 59 14.44 -3.49 12.47
CA LEU A 59 14.13 -2.73 11.27
C LEU A 59 13.47 -3.65 10.24
N TRP A 60 12.26 -3.28 9.83
CA TRP A 60 11.47 -3.98 8.83
C TRP A 60 11.31 -3.13 7.58
N LEU A 61 11.60 -3.69 6.42
CA LEU A 61 11.12 -3.18 5.13
C LEU A 61 9.72 -3.71 4.88
N VAL A 62 8.78 -2.81 4.63
CA VAL A 62 7.39 -3.15 4.33
C VAL A 62 6.96 -2.42 3.07
N VAL A 63 6.57 -3.17 2.05
CA VAL A 63 5.90 -2.64 0.86
C VAL A 63 4.43 -3.02 0.94
N THR A 64 3.55 -2.05 0.73
CA THR A 64 2.11 -2.29 0.64
C THR A 64 1.58 -1.71 -0.65
N GLY A 65 0.77 -2.47 -1.38
CA GLY A 65 0.04 -1.97 -2.53
C GLY A 65 -1.07 -0.97 -2.15
N PRO A 66 -1.84 -0.51 -3.15
CA PRO A 66 -2.92 0.44 -2.94
C PRO A 66 -4.01 -0.06 -1.99
N ILE A 67 -4.57 0.87 -1.22
CA ILE A 67 -5.76 0.70 -0.40
C ILE A 67 -6.66 1.94 -0.54
N ILE A 68 -7.93 1.73 -0.84
CA ILE A 68 -8.92 2.79 -1.00
C ILE A 68 -10.15 2.45 -0.18
N HIS A 69 -10.66 3.40 0.58
CA HIS A 69 -11.94 3.28 1.25
C HIS A 69 -12.99 4.10 0.51
N VAL A 70 -14.12 3.47 0.23
CA VAL A 70 -15.23 4.03 -0.52
C VAL A 70 -16.50 3.89 0.30
N SER A 71 -17.32 4.94 0.35
CA SER A 71 -18.71 4.84 0.79
C SER A 71 -19.59 4.64 -0.44
N ALA A 72 -20.43 3.61 -0.42
CA ALA A 72 -21.42 3.31 -1.43
C ALA A 72 -22.83 3.54 -0.88
N LEU A 73 -23.68 4.19 -1.68
CA LEU A 73 -25.05 4.53 -1.29
C LEU A 73 -25.90 3.28 -0.98
N ASN A 74 -25.72 2.21 -1.75
CA ASN A 74 -26.52 0.99 -1.64
C ASN A 74 -25.74 -0.25 -2.12
N MET A 75 -26.33 -1.44 -1.92
CA MET A 75 -25.68 -2.72 -2.24
C MET A 75 -25.38 -2.89 -3.73
N LYS A 76 -26.15 -2.27 -4.63
CA LYS A 76 -25.90 -2.31 -6.08
C LYS A 76 -24.61 -1.56 -6.40
N SER A 77 -24.44 -0.37 -5.85
CA SER A 77 -23.22 0.45 -5.99
C SER A 77 -22.00 -0.25 -5.37
N ALA A 78 -22.16 -0.84 -4.18
CA ALA A 78 -21.12 -1.61 -3.51
C ALA A 78 -20.68 -2.84 -4.34
N ARG A 79 -21.63 -3.60 -4.89
CA ARG A 79 -21.35 -4.75 -5.76
C ARG A 79 -20.59 -4.31 -7.02
N ARG A 80 -21.03 -3.23 -7.65
CA ARG A 80 -20.41 -2.68 -8.86
C ARG A 80 -18.94 -2.35 -8.62
N ILE A 81 -18.61 -1.57 -7.59
CA ILE A 81 -17.22 -1.19 -7.34
C ILE A 81 -16.35 -2.38 -6.95
N LEU A 82 -16.89 -3.37 -6.22
CA LEU A 82 -16.18 -4.60 -5.90
C LEU A 82 -15.86 -5.43 -7.14
N THR A 83 -16.76 -5.51 -8.11
CA THR A 83 -16.51 -6.19 -9.40
C THR A 83 -15.34 -5.52 -10.13
N LEU A 84 -15.38 -4.20 -10.32
CA LEU A 84 -14.31 -3.45 -11.00
C LEU A 84 -12.97 -3.56 -10.24
N ALA A 85 -13.00 -3.55 -8.92
CA ALA A 85 -11.82 -3.74 -8.09
C ALA A 85 -11.21 -5.15 -8.28
N ARG A 86 -12.02 -6.20 -8.37
CA ARG A 86 -11.52 -7.55 -8.64
C ARG A 86 -10.95 -7.69 -10.06
N GLU A 87 -11.61 -7.11 -11.06
CA GLU A 87 -11.15 -7.09 -12.46
C GLU A 87 -9.82 -6.34 -12.64
N SER A 88 -9.59 -5.31 -11.82
CA SER A 88 -8.32 -4.57 -11.76
C SER A 88 -7.21 -5.25 -10.94
N GLY A 89 -7.49 -6.40 -10.31
CA GLY A 89 -6.51 -7.15 -9.53
C GLY A 89 -6.49 -6.84 -8.02
N MET A 90 -7.44 -6.04 -7.51
CA MET A 90 -7.62 -5.78 -6.09
C MET A 90 -8.40 -6.93 -5.42
N LYS A 91 -7.79 -8.12 -5.38
CA LYS A 91 -8.43 -9.38 -4.96
C LYS A 91 -8.92 -9.41 -3.51
N HIS A 92 -8.36 -8.60 -2.63
CA HIS A 92 -8.71 -8.53 -1.21
C HIS A 92 -9.74 -7.45 -0.88
N SER A 93 -10.47 -6.97 -1.91
CA SER A 93 -11.52 -5.98 -1.72
C SER A 93 -12.76 -6.58 -1.06
N GLY A 94 -13.45 -5.83 -0.22
CA GLY A 94 -14.63 -6.29 0.52
C GLY A 94 -15.41 -5.17 1.20
N ILE A 95 -16.61 -5.48 1.69
CA ILE A 95 -17.40 -4.59 2.55
C ILE A 95 -16.83 -4.66 3.96
N LEU A 96 -16.44 -3.52 4.53
CA LEU A 96 -15.97 -3.42 5.90
C LEU A 96 -17.13 -3.23 6.89
N SER A 97 -18.11 -2.42 6.53
CA SER A 97 -19.25 -2.11 7.39
C SER A 97 -20.44 -1.56 6.61
N ILE A 98 -21.61 -1.64 7.23
CA ILE A 98 -22.86 -1.09 6.70
C ILE A 98 -23.41 -0.16 7.79
N ASN A 99 -23.58 1.12 7.47
CA ASN A 99 -24.04 2.13 8.41
C ASN A 99 -25.15 2.99 7.77
N LYS A 100 -26.18 3.34 8.55
CA LYS A 100 -27.33 4.14 8.06
C LYS A 100 -26.93 5.55 7.64
N GLU A 101 -26.00 6.18 8.34
CA GLU A 101 -25.53 7.56 8.09
C GLU A 101 -24.40 7.60 7.06
N LYS A 102 -23.46 6.65 7.13
CA LYS A 102 -22.23 6.66 6.31
C LYS A 102 -22.30 5.78 5.06
N GLY A 103 -23.42 5.08 4.84
CA GLY A 103 -23.60 4.13 3.75
C GLY A 103 -22.84 2.82 3.97
N ILE A 104 -22.59 2.11 2.87
CA ILE A 104 -21.83 0.85 2.86
C ILE A 104 -20.35 1.16 2.63
N ILE A 105 -19.52 0.85 3.61
CA ILE A 105 -18.09 1.10 3.54
C ILE A 105 -17.40 -0.08 2.86
N VAL A 106 -16.73 0.19 1.75
CA VAL A 106 -16.00 -0.79 0.94
C VAL A 106 -14.50 -0.48 0.99
N GLU A 107 -13.69 -1.49 1.29
CA GLU A 107 -12.23 -1.44 1.14
C GLU A 107 -11.85 -2.07 -0.20
N LEU A 108 -11.11 -1.32 -1.03
CA LEU A 108 -10.49 -1.82 -2.25
C LEU A 108 -9.00 -2.01 -1.99
N LYS A 109 -8.53 -3.24 -2.13
CA LYS A 109 -7.18 -3.60 -1.70
C LYS A 109 -6.56 -4.73 -2.52
N THR A 110 -5.30 -4.55 -2.86
CA THR A 110 -4.47 -5.58 -3.50
C THR A 110 -3.92 -6.60 -2.50
N GLY A 111 -3.48 -7.76 -2.99
CA GLY A 111 -2.71 -8.73 -2.19
C GLY A 111 -1.22 -8.39 -2.09
N ILE A 112 -0.79 -7.32 -2.76
CA ILE A 112 0.61 -6.94 -2.88
C ILE A 112 1.11 -6.45 -1.54
N ARG A 113 1.98 -7.27 -0.95
CA ARG A 113 2.63 -6.98 0.30
C ARG A 113 3.98 -7.69 0.34
N LEU A 114 5.02 -6.94 0.63
CA LEU A 114 6.35 -7.47 0.96
C LEU A 114 6.68 -7.06 2.39
N THR A 115 7.29 -7.97 3.15
CA THR A 115 7.71 -7.71 4.53
C THR A 115 9.00 -8.47 4.79
N GLN A 116 10.09 -7.73 4.97
CA GLN A 116 11.43 -8.28 5.13
C GLN A 116 12.07 -7.72 6.41
N LEU A 117 12.68 -8.60 7.21
CA LEU A 117 13.49 -8.20 8.35
C LEU A 117 14.89 -7.82 7.86
N LEU A 118 15.37 -6.63 8.25
CA LEU A 118 16.67 -6.09 7.82
C LEU A 118 17.69 -6.00 8.97
N LYS A 119 17.25 -5.59 10.16
CA LYS A 119 18.13 -5.39 11.34
C LYS A 119 17.51 -5.92 12.63
N VAL A 120 18.36 -6.36 13.56
CA VAL A 120 18.01 -6.65 14.96
C VAL A 120 18.99 -5.89 15.85
N GLY A 121 18.52 -4.87 16.56
CA GLY A 121 19.38 -3.91 17.26
C GLY A 121 20.38 -3.27 16.30
N SER A 122 21.67 -3.32 16.65
CA SER A 122 22.76 -2.82 15.81
C SER A 122 23.15 -3.75 14.66
N ARG A 123 22.69 -5.01 14.65
CA ARG A 123 23.11 -6.02 13.68
C ARG A 123 22.25 -5.97 12.42
N THR A 124 22.88 -5.63 11.29
CA THR A 124 22.29 -5.81 9.95
C THR A 124 22.35 -7.29 9.55
N LEU A 125 21.25 -7.82 9.01
CA LEU A 125 21.08 -9.24 8.69
C LEU A 125 21.34 -9.58 7.21
N LEU A 126 21.75 -8.60 6.43
CA LEU A 126 22.04 -8.72 5.00
C LEU A 126 23.42 -8.12 4.71
N LYS A 127 24.05 -8.60 3.65
CA LYS A 127 25.31 -8.05 3.13
C LYS A 127 25.01 -6.86 2.22
N GLU A 128 25.96 -5.94 2.13
CA GLU A 128 25.79 -4.74 1.31
C GLU A 128 25.48 -5.06 -0.16
N GLU A 129 26.12 -6.11 -0.71
CA GLU A 129 25.88 -6.62 -2.07
C GLU A 129 24.42 -7.03 -2.34
N GLU A 130 23.66 -7.44 -1.32
CA GLU A 130 22.25 -7.86 -1.43
C GLU A 130 21.28 -6.66 -1.49
N SER A 131 21.75 -5.45 -1.16
CA SER A 131 20.91 -4.25 -1.06
C SER A 131 20.23 -3.91 -2.39
N ARG A 132 20.92 -4.14 -3.51
CA ARG A 132 20.40 -3.84 -4.85
C ARG A 132 19.18 -4.68 -5.20
N GLU A 133 19.27 -5.99 -5.00
CA GLU A 133 18.19 -6.94 -5.32
C GLU A 133 16.96 -6.69 -4.43
N ILE A 134 17.16 -6.42 -3.14
CA ILE A 134 16.06 -6.09 -2.22
C ILE A 134 15.33 -4.82 -2.67
N VAL A 135 16.07 -3.79 -3.08
CA VAL A 135 15.51 -2.53 -3.58
C VAL A 135 14.74 -2.74 -4.89
N GLU A 136 15.28 -3.54 -5.79
CA GLU A 136 14.64 -3.90 -7.06
C GLU A 136 13.28 -4.57 -6.82
N VAL A 137 13.24 -5.65 -6.03
CA VAL A 137 12.00 -6.37 -5.70
C VAL A 137 10.99 -5.48 -4.95
N ALA A 138 11.48 -4.60 -4.05
CA ALA A 138 10.61 -3.66 -3.34
C ALA A 138 9.98 -2.63 -4.28
N ASN A 139 10.74 -2.12 -5.25
CA ASN A 139 10.28 -1.18 -6.26
C ASN A 139 9.32 -1.85 -7.25
N GLU A 140 9.63 -3.05 -7.74
CA GLU A 140 8.73 -3.85 -8.59
C GLU A 140 7.40 -4.10 -7.88
N SER A 141 7.44 -4.52 -6.61
CA SER A 141 6.23 -4.72 -5.80
C SER A 141 5.40 -3.44 -5.69
N LEU A 142 6.04 -2.28 -5.49
CA LEU A 142 5.34 -1.00 -5.45
C LEU A 142 4.68 -0.67 -6.79
N LEU A 143 5.42 -0.81 -7.89
CA LEU A 143 4.99 -0.49 -9.26
C LEU A 143 3.87 -1.41 -9.73
N GLU A 144 3.93 -2.71 -9.44
CA GLU A 144 2.83 -3.65 -9.68
C GLU A 144 1.55 -3.17 -8.98
N GLY A 145 1.69 -2.65 -7.75
CA GLY A 145 0.59 -2.01 -7.03
C GLY A 145 0.04 -0.79 -7.75
N LYS A 146 0.90 0.09 -8.25
CA LYS A 146 0.50 1.28 -9.04
C LYS A 146 -0.23 0.88 -10.32
N GLU A 147 0.22 -0.18 -10.99
CA GLU A 147 -0.41 -0.70 -12.19
C GLU A 147 -1.86 -1.13 -11.91
N LYS A 148 -2.12 -1.89 -10.83
CA LYS A 148 -3.49 -2.29 -10.47
C LYS A 148 -4.38 -1.10 -10.13
N LEU A 149 -3.81 -0.05 -9.52
CA LEU A 149 -4.52 1.20 -9.29
C LEU A 149 -4.85 1.92 -10.60
N ASN A 150 -3.94 1.96 -11.57
CA ASN A 150 -4.18 2.57 -12.88
C ASN A 150 -5.24 1.79 -13.65
N LYS A 151 -5.18 0.46 -13.65
CA LYS A 151 -6.21 -0.40 -14.25
C LYS A 151 -7.59 -0.15 -13.64
N LEU A 152 -7.68 0.03 -12.32
CA LEU A 152 -8.94 0.41 -11.68
C LEU A 152 -9.45 1.76 -12.20
N ARG A 153 -8.57 2.75 -12.37
CA ARG A 153 -8.96 4.08 -12.89
C ARG A 153 -9.45 4.04 -14.32
N GLU A 154 -8.81 3.24 -15.16
CA GLU A 154 -9.22 3.00 -16.55
C GLU A 154 -10.62 2.38 -16.60
N LEU A 155 -10.87 1.33 -15.80
CA LEU A 155 -12.19 0.70 -15.69
C LEU A 155 -13.27 1.66 -15.14
N LEU A 156 -12.87 2.69 -14.40
CA LEU A 156 -13.75 3.75 -13.91
C LEU A 156 -13.91 4.92 -14.89
N GLY A 157 -13.21 4.91 -16.04
CA GLY A 157 -13.27 5.96 -17.06
C GLY A 157 -12.51 7.25 -16.71
N ILE A 158 -11.58 7.20 -15.77
CA ILE A 158 -10.84 8.38 -15.28
C ILE A 158 -9.60 8.59 -16.15
N GLN A 159 -9.45 9.76 -16.79
CA GLN A 159 -8.23 10.10 -17.53
C GLN A 159 -6.99 10.01 -16.63
N THR A 160 -6.06 9.13 -17.00
CA THR A 160 -4.86 8.82 -16.22
C THR A 160 -3.74 9.83 -16.51
N ARG A 161 -3.29 10.56 -15.47
CA ARG A 161 -1.87 10.94 -15.37
C ARG A 161 -1.16 9.77 -14.69
N ILE A 162 -0.16 9.19 -15.34
CA ILE A 162 0.60 8.06 -14.79
C ILE A 162 1.18 8.48 -13.44
N ILE A 163 0.89 7.70 -12.38
CA ILE A 163 1.49 7.92 -11.07
C ILE A 163 2.79 7.12 -11.01
N TYR A 164 3.92 7.84 -11.09
CA TYR A 164 5.25 7.33 -10.75
C TYR A 164 5.59 7.65 -9.29
#